data_AF-A0A1L9QX86-F1
#
_entry.id   AF-A0A1L9QX86-F1
#
_cell.length_a   1.000
_cell.length_b   1.000
_cell.length_c   1.000
_cell.angle_alpha   90.00
_cell.angle_beta   90.00
_cell.angle_gamma   90.00
#
_symmetry.space_group_name_H-M   'P 1'
#
loop_
_entity.id
_entity.type
_entity.pdbx_description
1 polymer ?
#
loop_
_entity_poly.entity_id
_entity_poly.type
_entity_poly.pdbx_seq_one_letter_code
_entity_poly.pdbx_strand_id
1 'polypeptide(L)'
;MGSGGIDKLEKYRRFSIPEVWFWQNDRLSLYVLRSDLSGYDRAEDSQCLPTLNLRLLEECMGITDILAARQSFLRGLGDRH
;
A
#
# COMPACT_ATOMS: atom_id res chain seq x y z
N MET A 1 -18.49 -6.12 11.82
CA MET A 1 -17.21 -5.94 12.53
C MET A 1 -16.35 -7.15 12.20
N GLY A 2 -15.60 -7.10 11.10
CA GLY A 2 -14.96 -8.30 10.54
C GLY A 2 -13.57 -8.50 11.11
N SER A 3 -13.41 -9.43 12.05
CA SER A 3 -12.12 -9.86 12.60
C SER A 3 -11.21 -10.58 11.59
N GLY A 4 -11.56 -10.59 10.30
CA GLY A 4 -10.76 -11.23 9.24
C GLY A 4 -9.51 -10.46 8.84
N GLY A 5 -9.44 -9.16 9.13
CA GLY A 5 -8.24 -8.35 8.86
C GLY A 5 -7.12 -8.62 9.88
N ILE A 6 -7.48 -8.84 11.15
CA ILE A 6 -6.55 -9.05 12.26
C ILE A 6 -5.87 -10.43 12.14
N ASP A 7 -6.62 -11.48 11.78
CA ASP A 7 -6.07 -12.83 11.61
C ASP A 7 -5.00 -12.91 10.50
N LYS A 8 -5.22 -12.20 9.38
CA LYS A 8 -4.24 -12.09 8.29
C LYS A 8 -2.97 -11.36 8.74
N LEU A 9 -3.11 -10.24 9.45
CA LEU A 9 -1.99 -9.48 9.99
C LEU A 9 -1.18 -10.33 10.98
N GLU A 10 -1.80 -11.10 11.86
CA GLU A 10 -1.08 -12.00 12.76
C GLU A 10 -0.29 -13.07 12.01
N LYS A 11 -0.83 -13.60 10.92
CA LYS A 11 -0.08 -14.53 10.07
C LYS A 11 1.13 -13.85 9.43
N TYR A 12 0.96 -12.66 8.84
CA TYR A 12 2.07 -11.89 8.24
C TYR A 12 3.13 -11.46 9.27
N ARG A 13 2.72 -11.15 10.50
CA ARG A 13 3.62 -10.86 11.63
C ARG A 13 4.55 -12.03 11.91
N ARG A 14 4.03 -13.27 11.91
CA ARG A 14 4.84 -14.49 12.11
C ARG A 14 5.86 -14.71 11.01
N PHE A 15 5.59 -14.20 9.80
CA PHE A 15 6.53 -14.18 8.69
C PHE A 15 7.44 -12.95 8.69
N SER A 16 7.35 -12.09 9.72
CA SER A 16 8.11 -10.83 9.83
C SER A 16 8.02 -9.96 8.57
N ILE A 17 6.85 -9.95 7.92
CA ILE A 17 6.64 -9.13 6.73
C ILE A 17 6.65 -7.66 7.15
N PRO A 18 7.61 -6.86 6.66
CA PRO A 18 7.79 -5.48 7.13
C PRO A 18 6.63 -4.58 6.71
N GLU A 19 5.99 -4.87 5.58
CA GLU A 19 4.98 -4.00 5.00
C GLU A 19 3.86 -4.83 4.34
N VAL A 20 2.61 -4.53 4.68
CA VAL A 20 1.42 -5.22 4.17
C VAL A 20 0.43 -4.20 3.61
N TRP A 21 -0.02 -4.44 2.38
CA TRP A 21 -0.87 -3.52 1.63
C TRP A 21 -2.26 -4.14 1.49
N PHE A 22 -3.28 -3.41 1.91
CA PHE A 22 -4.66 -3.82 1.78
C PHE A 22 -5.38 -2.91 0.79
N TRP A 23 -5.86 -3.49 -0.30
CA TRP A 23 -6.81 -2.83 -1.19
C TRP A 23 -8.24 -3.15 -0.74
N GLN A 24 -8.97 -2.16 -0.21
CA GLN A 24 -10.36 -2.32 0.20
C GLN A 24 -11.13 -1.01 0.02
N ASN A 25 -12.38 -1.08 -0.46
CA ASN A 25 -13.23 0.09 -0.71
C ASN A 25 -12.56 1.14 -1.62
N ASP A 26 -11.91 0.71 -2.71
CA ASP A 26 -11.16 1.58 -3.63
C ASP A 26 -10.05 2.42 -2.97
N ARG A 27 -9.60 2.00 -1.78
CA ARG A 27 -8.50 2.65 -1.07
C ARG A 27 -7.41 1.67 -0.71
N LEU A 28 -6.18 2.10 -0.89
CA LEU A 28 -5.01 1.38 -0.43
C LEU A 28 -4.72 1.78 1.03
N SER A 29 -4.69 0.79 1.91
CA SER A 29 -4.30 0.96 3.30
C SER A 29 -3.01 0.19 3.55
N LEU A 30 -1.97 0.93 3.93
CA LEU A 30 -0.65 0.37 4.19
C LEU A 30 -0.46 0.15 5.69
N TYR A 31 0.10 -0.99 6.03
CA TYR A 31 0.36 -1.43 7.39
C TYR A 31 1.82 -1.84 7.51
N VAL A 32 2.57 -1.17 8.38
CA VAL A 32 3.98 -1.45 8.63
C VAL A 32 4.13 -2.21 9.93
N LEU A 33 4.94 -3.27 9.91
CA LEU A 33 5.28 -4.04 11.09
C LEU A 33 6.11 -3.17 12.03
N ARG A 34 5.65 -3.04 13.27
CA ARG A 34 6.38 -2.28 14.29
C ARG A 34 7.71 -2.95 14.58
N SER A 35 8.73 -2.14 14.88
CA SER A 35 10.07 -2.64 15.21
C SER A 35 10.08 -3.55 16.45
N ASP A 36 9.16 -3.35 17.39
CA ASP A 36 9.01 -4.21 18.56
C ASP A 36 8.25 -5.52 18.27
N LEU A 37 7.87 -5.73 17.01
CA LEU A 37 7.07 -6.85 16.53
C LEU A 37 5.76 -7.02 17.30
N SER A 38 5.21 -6.03 18.02
CA SER A 38 3.90 -6.16 18.71
C SER A 38 2.72 -6.28 17.73
N GLY A 39 2.88 -5.79 16.51
CA GLY A 39 1.82 -5.77 15.52
C GLY A 39 2.13 -4.80 14.39
N TYR A 40 1.07 -4.36 13.71
CA TYR A 40 1.14 -3.46 12.57
C TYR A 40 0.54 -2.10 12.89
N ASP A 41 1.20 -1.04 12.43
CA ASP A 41 0.71 0.33 12.49
C ASP A 41 0.35 0.81 11.08
N ARG A 42 -0.68 1.67 10.97
CA ARG A 42 -1.08 2.21 9.67
C ARG A 42 -0.06 3.28 9.24
N ALA A 43 0.41 3.19 8.01
CA ALA A 43 1.28 4.22 7.43
C ALA A 43 0.62 4.86 6.22
N GLU A 44 0.93 6.13 6.02
CA GLU A 44 0.46 6.93 4.87
C GLU A 44 1.40 6.82 3.67
N ASP A 45 2.65 6.44 3.90
CA ASP A 45 3.69 6.27 2.89
C ASP A 45 4.36 4.90 3.04
N SER A 46 4.75 4.29 1.91
CA SER A 46 5.50 3.04 1.91
C SER A 46 6.94 3.29 2.35
N GLN A 47 7.43 2.51 3.31
CA GLN A 47 8.83 2.52 3.69
C GLN A 47 9.70 1.80 2.66
N CYS A 48 9.15 0.78 1.98
CA CYS A 48 9.85 0.09 0.90
C CYS A 48 9.95 0.94 -0.38
N LEU A 49 8.95 1.79 -0.63
CA LEU A 49 8.84 2.62 -1.82
C LEU A 49 8.55 4.08 -1.44
N PRO A 50 9.51 4.79 -0.83
CA PRO A 50 9.31 6.16 -0.33
C PRO A 50 9.02 7.19 -1.42
N THR A 51 9.31 6.85 -2.68
CA THR A 51 9.01 7.71 -3.83
C THR A 51 7.65 7.42 -4.46
N LEU A 52 6.97 6.35 -4.07
CA LEU A 52 5.69 5.96 -4.61
C LEU A 52 4.56 6.78 -4.01
N ASN A 53 3.80 7.46 -4.87
CA ASN A 53 2.60 8.14 -4.44
C ASN A 53 1.42 7.15 -4.42
N LEU A 54 0.95 6.78 -3.23
CA LEU A 54 -0.14 5.81 -3.07
C LEU A 54 -1.44 6.30 -3.72
N ARG A 55 -1.72 7.61 -3.71
CA ARG A 55 -2.91 8.14 -4.39
C ARG A 55 -2.88 7.94 -5.89
N LEU A 56 -1.73 8.19 -6.52
CA LEU A 56 -1.57 7.91 -7.95
C LEU A 56 -1.77 6.42 -8.25
N LEU A 57 -1.31 5.54 -7.35
CA LEU A 57 -1.51 4.10 -7.48
C LEU A 57 -3.00 3.73 -7.34
N GLU A 58 -3.71 4.32 -6.39
CA GLU A 58 -5.16 4.16 -6.22
C GLU A 58 -5.91 4.58 -7.49
N GLU A 59 -5.58 5.75 -8.06
CA GLU A 59 -6.16 6.21 -9.32
C GLU A 59 -5.83 5.27 -10.49
N CYS A 60 -4.59 4.77 -10.56
CA CYS A 60 -4.17 3.85 -11.62
C CYS A 60 -4.87 2.49 -11.53
N MET A 61 -5.20 2.00 -10.33
CA MET A 61 -5.93 0.74 -10.18
C MET A 61 -7.36 0.80 -10.72
N GLY A 62 -7.94 2.00 -10.84
CA GLY A 62 -9.22 2.21 -11.52
C GLY A 62 -9.11 2.23 -13.06
N ILE A 63 -7.90 2.30 -13.62
CA ILE A 63 -7.68 2.35 -15.06
C ILE A 63 -7.57 0.92 -15.60
N THR A 64 -8.59 0.49 -16.35
CA THR A 64 -8.62 -0.85 -16.99
C THR A 64 -7.54 -1.00 -18.08
N ASP A 65 -7.10 0.11 -18.67
CA ASP A 65 -6.05 0.12 -19.69
C ASP A 65 -4.65 0.28 -19.06
N ILE A 66 -3.87 -0.78 -19.11
CA ILE A 66 -2.52 -0.85 -18.51
C ILE A 66 -1.54 0.18 -19.12
N LEU A 67 -1.72 0.55 -20.40
CA LEU A 67 -0.87 1.54 -21.07
C LEU A 67 -1.19 2.95 -20.58
N ALA A 68 -2.47 3.29 -20.46
CA ALA A 68 -2.93 4.54 -19.87
C ALA A 68 -2.53 4.66 -18.39
N ALA A 69 -2.68 3.59 -17.61
CA ALA A 69 -2.24 3.54 -16.21
C ALA A 69 -0.74 3.83 -16.09
N ARG A 70 0.07 3.17 -16.93
CA ARG A 70 1.53 3.36 -16.96
C ARG A 70 1.91 4.79 -17.35
N GLN A 71 1.24 5.40 -18.34
CA GLN A 71 1.52 6.78 -18.76
C GLN A 71 1.18 7.78 -17.66
N SER A 72 0.01 7.67 -17.03
CA SER A 72 -0.40 8.52 -15.91
C SER A 72 0.57 8.40 -14.72
N PHE A 73 0.98 7.16 -14.40
CA PHE A 73 1.94 6.89 -13.34
C PHE A 73 3.32 7.51 -13.62
N LEU A 74 3.86 7.31 -14.83
CA LEU A 74 5.15 7.90 -15.23
C LEU A 74 5.09 9.43 -15.26
N ARG A 75 3.96 10.02 -15.65
CA ARG A 75 3.79 11.47 -15.66
C ARG A 75 3.77 12.04 -14.24
N GLY A 76 3.10 11.38 -13.30
CA GLY A 76 3.09 11.78 -11.89
C GLY A 76 4.43 11.59 -11.17
N LEU A 77 5.33 10.74 -11.68
CA LEU A 77 6.71 10.63 -11.20
C LEU A 77 7.64 11.71 -11.78
N GLY A 78 7.38 12.17 -13.01
CA GLY A 78 8.19 13.17 -13.70
C GLY A 78 7.89 14.62 -13.33
N ASP A 79 6.73 14.91 -12.71
CA ASP A 79 6.31 16.25 -12.29
C ASP A 79 6.77 16.60 -10.85
N ARG A 80 8.04 16.32 -10.54
CA ARG A 80 8.70 16.87 -9.35
C ARG A 80 9.79 17.81 -9.82
N HIS A 81 9.39 19.06 -10.06
CA HIS A 81 10.31 20.19 -10.22
C HIS A 81 10.40 20.96 -8.90
#